data_AF-A0A8S1LF71-F1
#
_entry.id   AF-A0A8S1LF71-F1
#
_cell.length_a   1.000
_cell.length_b   1.000
_cell.length_c   1.000
_cell.angle_alpha   90.00
_cell.angle_beta   90.00
_cell.angle_gamma   90.00
#
_symmetry.space_group_name_H-M   'P 1'
#
loop_
_entity.id
_entity.type
_entity.pdbx_description
1 polymer ?
#
loop_
_entity_poly.entity_id
_entity_poly.type
_entity_poly.pdbx_seq_one_letter_code
_entity_poly.pdbx_strand_id
1 'polypeptide(L)'
;MIQEQQQGITEEEKELILIEELSQKLEGLYKDMEQIRRENLLFESYIMRNSKDLQREEEAEDKKQKTKKKDKPIDKKTMQLTNEEKYEIAQFESDTLKKNIEEGRIRSDQILETLRAILEETDKAITEIRKDAFDFQREILFAGENTRTGKIEAERIEKYFKEKLAQKDAQIEKYKQKKANIEQQITKTSNQIQKKEEMGDDLKFIDFHQLQIENKKYVKQIDEKNKKLLGLKIATGKISSILIEERNQLQNEIDQCNKLIQEIDDKNKKIAKTQEQIKKVKRQIASLTEKKKKFAIQLEQVNNATNEDIPKAMTYVLQKRKEEELVYKIRNTNRKIEIAELAYQKACKALGINPEKL
;
A
#
# COMPACT_ATOMS: atom_id res chain seq x y z
N MET A 1 50.49 -18.60 -42.50
CA MET A 1 49.57 -17.63 -41.86
C MET A 1 48.31 -17.60 -42.70
N ILE A 2 47.24 -18.17 -42.16
CA ILE A 2 45.93 -18.26 -42.81
C ILE A 2 45.33 -16.85 -42.73
N GLN A 3 45.34 -16.13 -43.84
CA GLN A 3 44.64 -14.85 -43.97
C GLN A 3 43.16 -15.16 -44.17
N GLU A 4 42.35 -14.60 -43.27
CA GLU A 4 40.90 -14.55 -43.31
C GLU A 4 40.41 -14.06 -44.68
N GLN A 5 39.80 -14.95 -45.46
CA GLN A 5 38.96 -14.54 -46.58
C GLN A 5 37.62 -14.07 -46.02
N GLN A 6 37.52 -12.76 -45.79
CA GLN A 6 36.25 -12.06 -45.80
C GLN A 6 35.62 -12.30 -47.19
N GLN A 7 34.66 -13.23 -47.28
CA GLN A 7 33.77 -13.31 -48.43
C GLN A 7 32.86 -12.09 -48.40
N GLY A 8 33.28 -11.04 -49.11
CA GLY A 8 32.44 -9.89 -49.37
C GLY A 8 31.25 -10.31 -50.22
N ILE A 9 30.06 -9.90 -49.81
CA ILE A 9 28.79 -10.06 -50.53
C ILE A 9 29.00 -9.69 -52.00
N THR A 10 28.67 -10.61 -52.91
CA THR A 10 28.79 -10.42 -54.36
C THR A 10 27.83 -9.33 -54.86
N GLU A 11 28.13 -8.70 -56.00
CA GLU A 11 27.27 -7.66 -56.58
C GLU A 11 25.84 -8.15 -56.82
N GLU A 12 25.68 -9.42 -57.26
CA GLU A 12 24.39 -10.06 -57.47
C GLU A 12 23.60 -10.23 -56.16
N GLU A 13 24.26 -10.63 -55.06
CA GLU A 13 23.63 -10.71 -53.74
C GLU A 13 23.20 -9.33 -53.22
N LYS A 14 23.95 -8.27 -53.53
CA LYS A 14 23.54 -6.88 -53.19
C LYS A 14 22.34 -6.42 -53.99
N GLU A 15 22.25 -6.78 -55.27
CA GLU A 15 21.09 -6.49 -56.12
C GLU A 15 19.84 -7.24 -55.66
N LEU A 16 19.98 -8.51 -55.28
CA LEU A 16 18.88 -9.31 -54.70
C LEU A 16 18.35 -8.71 -53.39
N ILE A 17 19.24 -8.31 -52.48
CA ILE A 17 18.87 -7.62 -51.23
C ILE A 17 18.14 -6.30 -51.55
N LEU A 18 18.61 -5.52 -52.53
CA LEU A 18 17.98 -4.27 -52.92
C LEU A 18 16.58 -4.49 -53.54
N ILE A 19 16.40 -5.51 -54.36
CA ILE A 19 15.10 -5.88 -54.94
C ILE A 19 14.13 -6.30 -53.83
N GLU A 20 14.60 -7.08 -52.86
CA GLU A 20 13.78 -7.49 -51.72
C GLU A 20 13.36 -6.29 -50.85
N GLU A 21 14.29 -5.38 -50.56
CA GLU A 21 13.99 -4.12 -49.86
C GLU A 21 12.99 -3.24 -50.61
N LEU A 22 13.11 -3.14 -51.93
CA LEU A 22 12.18 -2.39 -52.77
C LEU A 22 10.79 -3.05 -52.81
N SER A 23 10.73 -4.38 -52.86
CA SER A 23 9.47 -5.14 -52.79
C SER A 23 8.77 -4.93 -51.45
N GLN A 24 9.51 -4.96 -50.33
CA GLN A 24 8.96 -4.69 -49.00
C GLN A 24 8.45 -3.25 -48.88
N LYS A 25 9.17 -2.26 -49.44
CA LYS A 25 8.71 -0.87 -49.49
C LYS A 25 7.44 -0.71 -50.34
N LEU A 26 7.37 -1.40 -51.48
CA LEU A 26 6.20 -1.39 -52.35
C LEU A 26 4.98 -1.99 -51.63
N GLU A 27 5.15 -3.11 -50.93
CA GLU A 27 4.09 -3.72 -50.12
C GLU A 27 3.62 -2.79 -48.99
N GLY A 28 4.55 -2.11 -48.32
CA GLY A 28 4.24 -1.07 -47.32
C GLY A 28 3.39 0.05 -47.90
N LEU A 29 3.80 0.59 -49.06
CA LEU A 29 3.04 1.64 -49.76
C LEU A 29 1.64 1.20 -50.16
N TYR A 30 1.45 -0.06 -50.58
CA TYR A 30 0.12 -0.59 -50.88
C TYR A 30 -0.77 -0.66 -49.64
N LYS A 31 -0.22 -1.08 -48.50
CA LYS A 31 -0.96 -1.10 -47.22
C LYS A 31 -1.37 0.30 -46.78
N ASP A 32 -0.45 1.26 -46.88
CA ASP A 32 -0.72 2.66 -46.54
C ASP A 32 -1.79 3.27 -47.47
N MET A 33 -1.69 3.00 -48.78
CA MET A 33 -2.68 3.47 -49.75
C MET A 33 -4.08 2.91 -49.46
N GLU A 34 -4.17 1.63 -49.11
CA GLU A 34 -5.43 0.98 -48.74
C GLU A 34 -6.00 1.55 -47.43
N GLN A 35 -5.15 1.83 -46.44
CA GLN A 35 -5.56 2.47 -45.19
C GLN A 35 -6.14 3.87 -45.44
N ILE A 36 -5.43 4.72 -46.20
CA ILE A 36 -5.89 6.06 -46.57
C ILE A 36 -7.20 5.99 -47.35
N ARG A 37 -7.35 5.01 -48.25
CA ARG A 37 -8.58 4.81 -49.00
C ARG A 37 -9.77 4.50 -48.09
N ARG A 38 -9.59 3.63 -47.10
CA ARG A 38 -10.65 3.29 -46.13
C ARG A 38 -11.01 4.47 -45.25
N GLU A 39 -10.01 5.22 -44.82
CA GLU A 39 -10.17 6.43 -44.03
C GLU A 39 -10.95 7.51 -44.82
N ASN A 40 -10.60 7.73 -46.09
CA ASN A 40 -11.33 8.66 -46.94
C ASN A 40 -12.78 8.24 -47.15
N LEU A 41 -13.04 6.94 -47.36
CA LEU A 41 -14.41 6.44 -47.50
C LEU A 41 -15.25 6.68 -46.24
N LEU A 42 -14.65 6.51 -45.07
CA LEU A 42 -15.28 6.79 -43.77
C LEU A 42 -15.64 8.28 -43.66
N PHE A 43 -14.72 9.18 -44.00
CA PHE A 43 -14.96 10.62 -43.97
C PHE A 43 -15.98 11.08 -45.01
N GLU A 44 -15.95 10.51 -46.22
CA GLU A 44 -16.97 10.77 -47.23
C GLU A 44 -18.35 10.36 -46.73
N SER A 45 -18.48 9.18 -46.12
CA SER A 45 -19.74 8.73 -45.50
C SER A 45 -20.23 9.70 -44.43
N TYR A 46 -19.33 10.12 -43.54
CA TYR A 46 -19.62 11.09 -42.48
C TYR A 46 -20.12 12.43 -43.04
N ILE A 47 -19.39 12.99 -44.01
CA ILE A 47 -19.73 14.26 -44.66
C ILE A 47 -21.08 14.13 -45.37
N MET A 48 -21.33 13.03 -46.08
CA MET A 48 -22.60 12.84 -46.79
C MET A 48 -23.80 12.82 -45.83
N ARG A 49 -23.69 12.15 -44.69
CA ARG A 49 -24.75 12.11 -43.67
C ARG A 49 -24.93 13.45 -42.96
N ASN A 50 -23.84 14.13 -42.63
CA ASN A 50 -23.86 15.36 -41.84
C ASN A 50 -23.83 16.63 -42.72
N SER A 51 -23.90 16.50 -44.04
CA SER A 51 -23.75 17.59 -45.02
C SER A 51 -24.65 18.80 -44.74
N LYS A 52 -25.86 18.59 -44.22
CA LYS A 52 -26.80 19.67 -43.85
C LYS A 52 -26.44 20.39 -42.57
N ASP A 53 -25.83 19.70 -41.60
CA ASP A 53 -25.42 20.29 -40.33
C ASP A 53 -24.07 20.99 -40.47
N LEU A 54 -23.15 20.41 -41.27
CA LEU A 54 -21.90 21.05 -41.68
C LEU A 54 -22.16 22.35 -42.47
N GLN A 55 -23.12 22.37 -43.41
CA GLN A 55 -23.50 23.59 -44.13
C GLN A 55 -24.03 24.70 -43.20
N ARG A 56 -24.74 24.34 -42.13
CA ARG A 56 -25.23 25.31 -41.14
C ARG A 56 -24.12 25.88 -40.27
N GLU A 57 -23.11 25.08 -39.95
CA GLU A 57 -21.93 25.51 -39.21
C GLU A 57 -21.04 26.43 -40.05
N GLU A 58 -20.81 26.10 -41.33
CA GLU A 58 -20.09 26.97 -42.27
C GLU A 58 -20.79 28.34 -42.43
N GLU A 59 -22.12 28.37 -42.59
CA GLU A 59 -22.88 29.62 -42.65
C GLU A 59 -22.81 30.46 -41.35
N ALA A 60 -22.65 29.80 -40.20
CA ALA A 60 -22.51 30.46 -38.90
C ALA A 60 -21.10 31.00 -38.66
N GLU A 61 -20.06 30.31 -39.16
CA GLU A 61 -18.68 30.76 -39.11
C GLU A 61 -18.44 31.93 -40.08
N ASP A 62 -19.00 31.90 -41.28
CA ASP A 62 -18.91 33.00 -42.26
C ASP A 62 -19.53 34.29 -41.73
N LYS A 63 -20.60 34.19 -40.92
CA LYS A 63 -21.19 35.35 -40.23
C LYS A 63 -20.28 35.91 -39.13
N LYS A 64 -19.50 35.06 -38.45
CA LYS A 64 -18.52 35.50 -37.44
C LYS A 64 -17.28 36.12 -38.08
N GLN A 65 -16.79 35.58 -39.20
CA GLN A 65 -15.58 36.07 -39.88
C GLN A 65 -15.77 37.44 -40.56
N LYS A 66 -16.99 37.81 -40.95
CA LYS A 66 -17.29 39.16 -41.49
C LYS A 66 -17.01 40.32 -40.50
N THR A 67 -16.78 40.06 -39.21
CA THR A 67 -16.45 41.11 -38.21
C THR A 67 -14.96 41.25 -37.89
N LYS A 68 -14.07 40.40 -38.44
CA LYS A 68 -12.61 40.50 -38.20
C LYS A 68 -11.81 40.25 -39.48
N LYS A 69 -11.76 41.24 -40.37
CA LYS A 69 -10.75 41.29 -41.43
C LYS A 69 -9.42 41.82 -40.88
N LYS A 70 -8.47 40.93 -40.63
CA LYS A 70 -7.03 41.21 -40.73
C LYS A 70 -6.32 39.96 -41.24
N ASP A 71 -5.69 40.10 -42.40
CA ASP A 71 -4.96 39.08 -43.12
C ASP A 71 -3.90 38.41 -42.24
N LYS A 72 -4.07 37.11 -42.01
CA LYS A 72 -2.97 36.19 -41.69
C LYS A 72 -2.95 35.09 -42.73
N PRO A 73 -1.78 34.69 -43.23
CA PRO A 73 -1.67 33.56 -44.15
C PRO A 73 -2.12 32.30 -43.40
N ILE A 74 -3.15 31.64 -43.92
CA ILE A 74 -3.66 30.39 -43.36
C ILE A 74 -2.61 29.31 -43.64
N ASP A 75 -2.00 28.82 -42.57
CA ASP A 75 -0.97 27.78 -42.61
C ASP A 75 -1.63 26.45 -43.01
N LYS A 76 -1.28 25.85 -44.15
CA LYS A 76 -1.88 24.59 -44.64
C LYS A 76 -1.81 23.43 -43.64
N LYS A 77 -0.95 23.53 -42.62
CA LYS A 77 -0.80 22.55 -41.54
C LYS A 77 -2.01 22.52 -40.59
N THR A 78 -2.85 23.56 -40.57
CA THR A 78 -4.12 23.58 -39.82
C THR A 78 -5.32 23.04 -40.61
N MET A 79 -5.13 22.52 -41.83
CA MET A 79 -6.19 21.88 -42.63
C MET A 79 -6.28 20.36 -42.45
N GLN A 80 -5.43 19.75 -41.63
CA GLN A 80 -5.48 18.32 -41.36
C GLN A 80 -6.20 18.07 -40.03
N LEU A 81 -7.21 17.19 -40.06
CA LEU A 81 -7.88 16.70 -38.85
C LEU A 81 -6.85 16.08 -37.92
N THR A 82 -6.92 16.46 -36.64
CA THR A 82 -6.15 15.84 -35.57
C THR A 82 -6.54 14.37 -35.41
N ASN A 83 -5.62 13.56 -34.88
CA ASN A 83 -5.91 12.13 -34.63
C ASN A 83 -7.11 11.93 -33.67
N GLU A 84 -7.35 12.90 -32.77
CA GLU A 84 -8.51 12.90 -31.88
C GLU A 84 -9.81 13.14 -32.67
N GLU A 85 -9.86 14.17 -33.53
CA GLU A 85 -11.04 14.45 -34.38
C GLU A 85 -11.33 13.29 -35.36
N LYS A 86 -10.29 12.67 -35.92
CA LYS A 86 -10.44 11.47 -36.77
C LYS A 86 -11.04 10.29 -36.01
N TYR A 87 -10.61 10.10 -34.76
CA TYR A 87 -11.14 9.05 -33.90
C TYR A 87 -12.60 9.31 -33.52
N GLU A 88 -12.96 10.57 -33.24
CA GLU A 88 -14.35 10.97 -32.97
C GLU A 88 -15.27 10.72 -34.18
N ILE A 89 -14.83 11.10 -35.38
CA ILE A 89 -15.56 10.82 -36.62
C ILE A 89 -15.72 9.31 -36.82
N ALA A 90 -14.67 8.52 -36.57
CA ALA A 90 -14.73 7.07 -36.68
C ALA A 90 -15.68 6.42 -35.66
N GLN A 91 -15.69 6.89 -34.41
CA GLN A 91 -16.65 6.48 -33.39
C GLN A 91 -18.09 6.79 -33.81
N PHE A 92 -18.34 8.02 -34.27
CA PHE A 92 -19.66 8.46 -34.71
C PHE A 92 -20.19 7.63 -35.88
N GLU A 93 -19.35 7.39 -36.90
CA GLU A 93 -19.72 6.54 -38.04
C GLU A 93 -19.91 5.08 -37.62
N SER A 94 -19.06 4.56 -36.73
CA SER A 94 -19.23 3.21 -36.16
C SER A 94 -20.59 3.08 -35.47
N ASP A 95 -20.96 4.03 -34.62
CA ASP A 95 -22.23 3.97 -33.88
C ASP A 95 -23.44 4.17 -34.79
N THR A 96 -23.31 5.03 -35.80
CA THR A 96 -24.32 5.20 -36.84
C THR A 96 -24.50 3.92 -37.66
N LEU A 97 -23.41 3.25 -38.03
CA LEU A 97 -23.45 1.98 -38.74
C LEU A 97 -24.11 0.89 -37.90
N LYS A 98 -23.76 0.79 -36.61
CA LYS A 98 -24.42 -0.14 -35.67
C LYS A 98 -25.92 0.12 -35.59
N LYS A 99 -26.33 1.38 -35.47
CA LYS A 99 -27.75 1.76 -35.46
C LYS A 99 -28.46 1.36 -36.75
N ASN A 100 -27.86 1.62 -37.90
CA ASN A 100 -28.41 1.26 -39.21
C ASN A 100 -28.54 -0.27 -39.38
N ILE A 101 -27.56 -1.03 -38.91
CA ILE A 101 -27.60 -2.50 -38.91
C ILE A 101 -28.75 -2.99 -38.04
N GLU A 102 -28.90 -2.45 -36.83
CA GLU A 102 -29.97 -2.85 -35.90
C GLU A 102 -31.36 -2.49 -36.45
N GLU A 103 -31.54 -1.28 -37.00
CA GLU A 103 -32.79 -0.90 -37.66
C GLU A 103 -33.08 -1.79 -38.88
N GLY A 104 -32.05 -2.12 -39.66
CA GLY A 104 -32.16 -3.04 -40.79
C GLY A 104 -32.58 -4.44 -40.35
N ARG A 105 -32.05 -4.93 -39.22
CA ARG A 105 -32.44 -6.20 -38.60
C ARG A 105 -33.90 -6.17 -38.17
N ILE A 106 -34.33 -5.14 -37.44
CA ILE A 106 -35.72 -4.98 -37.00
C ILE A 106 -36.68 -4.95 -38.18
N ARG A 107 -36.36 -4.18 -39.24
CA ARG A 107 -37.18 -4.14 -40.46
C ARG A 107 -37.24 -5.51 -41.15
N SER A 108 -36.11 -6.20 -41.23
CA SER A 108 -36.04 -7.54 -41.83
C SER A 108 -36.89 -8.54 -41.03
N ASP A 109 -36.82 -8.52 -39.71
CA ASP A 109 -37.61 -9.37 -38.83
C ASP A 109 -39.12 -9.09 -38.97
N GLN A 110 -39.51 -7.81 -39.05
CA GLN A 110 -40.90 -7.42 -39.31
C GLN A 110 -41.42 -7.94 -40.66
N ILE A 111 -40.58 -7.87 -41.70
CA ILE A 111 -40.92 -8.39 -43.03
C ILE A 111 -41.04 -9.92 -42.98
N LEU A 112 -40.10 -10.60 -42.33
CA LEU A 112 -40.13 -12.06 -42.19
C LEU A 112 -41.39 -12.53 -41.45
N GLU A 113 -41.77 -11.84 -40.38
CA GLU A 113 -42.98 -12.17 -39.63
C GLU A 113 -44.25 -11.93 -40.46
N THR A 114 -44.27 -10.85 -41.23
CA THR A 114 -45.38 -10.57 -42.17
C THR A 114 -45.49 -11.65 -43.25
N LEU A 115 -44.36 -12.07 -43.83
CA LEU A 115 -44.32 -13.14 -44.84
C LEU A 115 -44.77 -14.47 -44.25
N ARG A 116 -44.37 -14.80 -43.01
CA ARG A 116 -44.87 -15.99 -42.30
C ARG A 116 -46.38 -15.94 -42.10
N ALA A 117 -46.92 -14.80 -41.68
CA ALA A 117 -48.35 -14.62 -41.51
C ALA A 117 -49.11 -14.81 -42.83
N ILE A 118 -48.60 -14.26 -43.94
CA ILE A 118 -49.17 -14.44 -45.28
C ILE A 118 -49.12 -15.92 -45.69
N LEU A 119 -47.98 -16.59 -45.51
CA LEU A 119 -47.86 -18.02 -45.84
C LEU A 119 -48.87 -18.86 -45.07
N GLU A 120 -48.97 -18.68 -43.75
CA GLU A 120 -49.96 -19.38 -42.94
C GLU A 120 -51.41 -19.08 -43.34
N GLU A 121 -51.71 -17.83 -43.69
CA GLU A 121 -53.04 -17.44 -44.17
C GLU A 121 -53.35 -18.12 -45.51
N THR A 122 -52.40 -18.14 -46.45
CA THR A 122 -52.57 -18.81 -47.74
C THR A 122 -52.74 -20.31 -47.59
N ASP A 123 -51.97 -20.97 -46.71
CA ASP A 123 -52.12 -22.40 -46.44
C ASP A 123 -53.50 -22.71 -45.83
N LYS A 124 -53.94 -21.90 -44.85
CA LYS A 124 -55.29 -22.00 -44.27
C LYS A 124 -56.36 -21.83 -45.35
N ALA A 125 -56.25 -20.81 -46.20
CA ALA A 125 -57.18 -20.58 -47.30
C ALA A 125 -57.22 -21.74 -48.30
N ILE A 126 -56.07 -22.30 -48.70
CA ILE A 126 -55.99 -23.46 -49.59
C ILE A 126 -56.70 -24.66 -48.95
N THR A 127 -56.47 -24.93 -47.67
CA THR A 127 -57.12 -26.04 -46.96
C THR A 127 -58.63 -25.85 -46.85
N GLU A 128 -59.09 -24.62 -46.60
CA GLU A 128 -60.51 -24.28 -46.49
C GLU A 128 -61.21 -24.41 -47.86
N ILE A 129 -60.60 -23.90 -48.93
CA ILE A 129 -61.12 -24.05 -50.31
C ILE A 129 -61.21 -25.53 -50.71
N ARG A 130 -60.18 -26.33 -50.41
CA ARG A 130 -60.19 -27.77 -50.71
C ARG A 130 -61.31 -28.49 -49.95
N LYS A 131 -61.48 -28.15 -48.66
CA LYS A 131 -62.56 -28.70 -47.84
C LYS A 131 -63.93 -28.29 -48.36
N ASP A 132 -64.12 -27.01 -48.70
CA ASP A 132 -65.38 -26.49 -49.23
C ASP A 132 -65.72 -27.14 -50.59
N ALA A 133 -64.72 -27.34 -51.46
CA ALA A 133 -64.90 -28.06 -52.73
C ALA A 133 -65.31 -29.53 -52.51
N PHE A 134 -64.67 -30.21 -51.56
CA PHE A 134 -65.03 -31.60 -51.22
C PHE A 134 -66.42 -31.70 -50.59
N ASP A 135 -66.75 -30.82 -49.64
CA ASP A 135 -68.07 -30.76 -49.01
C ASP A 135 -69.15 -30.47 -50.05
N PHE A 136 -68.90 -29.56 -51.00
CA PHE A 136 -69.81 -29.30 -52.13
C PHE A 136 -70.00 -30.53 -53.02
N GLN A 137 -68.92 -31.20 -53.41
CA GLN A 137 -69.00 -32.45 -54.18
C GLN A 137 -69.81 -33.52 -53.45
N ARG A 138 -69.57 -33.71 -52.15
CA ARG A 138 -70.32 -34.68 -51.35
C ARG A 138 -71.80 -34.34 -51.25
N GLU A 139 -72.13 -33.11 -50.89
CA GLU A 139 -73.51 -32.73 -50.51
C GLU A 139 -74.40 -32.40 -51.72
N ILE A 140 -73.82 -31.82 -52.78
CA ILE A 140 -74.57 -31.39 -53.96
C ILE A 140 -74.46 -32.40 -55.10
N LEU A 141 -73.24 -32.83 -55.46
CA LEU A 141 -73.04 -33.70 -56.62
C LEU A 141 -73.40 -35.16 -56.32
N PHE A 142 -72.96 -35.72 -55.19
CA PHE A 142 -73.25 -37.12 -54.86
C PHE A 142 -74.55 -37.31 -54.09
N ALA A 143 -74.76 -36.54 -53.02
CA ALA A 143 -75.96 -36.69 -52.21
C ALA A 143 -77.19 -35.97 -52.78
N GLY A 144 -76.99 -34.91 -53.58
CA GLY A 144 -78.04 -34.03 -54.09
C GLY A 144 -78.68 -34.46 -55.40
N GLU A 145 -78.16 -35.50 -56.05
CA GLU A 145 -78.71 -36.07 -57.28
C GLU A 145 -79.94 -36.93 -56.97
N ASN A 146 -81.05 -36.66 -57.67
CA ASN A 146 -82.26 -37.44 -57.52
C ASN A 146 -82.12 -38.77 -58.27
N THR A 147 -82.13 -39.89 -57.53
CA THR A 147 -81.86 -41.25 -58.05
C THR A 147 -82.77 -41.69 -59.21
N ARG A 148 -83.94 -41.05 -59.39
CA ARG A 148 -84.88 -41.36 -60.47
C ARG A 148 -84.72 -40.48 -61.71
N THR A 149 -84.16 -39.27 -61.58
CA THR A 149 -84.07 -38.30 -62.70
C THR A 149 -82.64 -37.92 -63.07
N GLY A 150 -81.65 -38.27 -62.24
CA GLY A 150 -80.24 -37.92 -62.41
C GLY A 150 -79.97 -36.41 -62.35
N LYS A 151 -80.95 -35.62 -61.90
CA LYS A 151 -80.85 -34.16 -61.79
C LYS A 151 -80.71 -33.74 -60.33
N ILE A 152 -79.95 -32.69 -60.10
CA ILE A 152 -79.72 -32.13 -58.76
C ILE A 152 -80.95 -31.34 -58.31
N GLU A 153 -81.40 -31.57 -57.08
CA GLU A 153 -82.54 -30.87 -56.49
C GLU A 153 -82.18 -29.42 -56.13
N ALA A 154 -82.91 -28.45 -56.68
CA ALA A 154 -82.65 -27.03 -56.45
C ALA A 154 -82.75 -26.62 -54.97
N GLU A 155 -83.68 -27.21 -54.21
CA GLU A 155 -83.86 -26.96 -52.77
C GLU A 155 -82.61 -27.32 -51.96
N ARG A 156 -81.87 -28.36 -52.38
CA ARG A 156 -80.63 -28.77 -51.70
C ARG A 156 -79.50 -27.78 -51.94
N ILE A 157 -79.41 -27.25 -53.16
CA ILE A 157 -78.43 -26.20 -53.49
C ILE A 157 -78.73 -24.94 -52.67
N GLU A 158 -80.01 -24.53 -52.60
CA GLU A 158 -80.42 -23.37 -51.81
C GLU A 158 -80.11 -23.56 -50.31
N LYS A 159 -80.42 -24.75 -49.76
CA LYS A 159 -80.12 -25.09 -48.38
C LYS A 159 -78.61 -25.06 -48.09
N TYR A 160 -77.79 -25.65 -48.96
CA TYR A 160 -76.33 -25.64 -48.80
C TYR A 160 -75.77 -24.22 -48.73
N PHE A 161 -76.17 -23.33 -49.65
CA PHE A 161 -75.69 -21.95 -49.63
C PHE A 161 -76.20 -21.17 -48.41
N LYS A 162 -77.44 -21.38 -47.96
CA LYS A 162 -77.94 -20.78 -46.70
C LYS A 162 -77.12 -21.23 -45.49
N GLU A 163 -76.82 -22.52 -45.38
CA GLU A 163 -76.02 -23.07 -44.28
C GLU A 163 -74.56 -22.57 -44.35
N LYS A 164 -73.96 -22.48 -45.54
CA LYS A 164 -72.61 -21.93 -45.72
C LYS A 164 -72.54 -20.44 -45.38
N LEU A 165 -73.52 -19.64 -45.76
CA LEU A 165 -73.59 -18.23 -45.37
C LEU A 165 -73.68 -18.10 -43.84
N ALA A 166 -74.56 -18.86 -43.19
CA ALA A 166 -74.68 -18.85 -41.74
C ALA A 166 -73.38 -19.28 -41.03
N GLN A 167 -72.64 -20.25 -41.58
CA GLN A 167 -71.33 -20.64 -41.05
C GLN A 167 -70.29 -19.52 -41.18
N LYS A 168 -70.26 -18.81 -42.32
CA LYS A 168 -69.35 -17.66 -42.52
C LYS A 168 -69.72 -16.50 -41.60
N ASP A 169 -71.00 -16.21 -41.39
CA ASP A 169 -71.45 -15.20 -40.41
C ASP A 169 -71.01 -15.54 -38.98
N ALA A 170 -71.14 -16.81 -38.58
CA ALA A 170 -70.64 -17.27 -37.28
C ALA A 170 -69.11 -17.14 -37.14
N GLN A 171 -68.35 -17.39 -38.22
CA GLN A 171 -66.90 -17.15 -38.23
C GLN A 171 -66.57 -15.66 -38.12
N ILE A 172 -67.30 -14.79 -38.82
CA ILE A 172 -67.12 -13.32 -38.74
C ILE A 172 -67.32 -12.85 -37.30
N GLU A 173 -68.40 -13.26 -36.64
CA GLU A 173 -68.67 -12.88 -35.24
C GLU A 173 -67.57 -13.39 -34.29
N LYS A 174 -67.08 -14.62 -34.49
CA LYS A 174 -65.95 -15.16 -33.74
C LYS A 174 -64.68 -14.30 -33.92
N TYR A 175 -64.38 -13.85 -35.14
CA TYR A 175 -63.21 -13.01 -35.39
C TYR A 175 -63.38 -11.60 -34.84
N LYS A 176 -64.58 -11.00 -34.90
CA LYS A 176 -64.88 -9.72 -34.25
C LYS A 176 -64.65 -9.79 -32.74
N GLN A 177 -65.12 -10.85 -32.08
CA GLN A 177 -64.89 -11.05 -30.64
C GLN A 177 -63.40 -11.20 -30.31
N LYS A 178 -62.65 -11.98 -31.11
CA LYS A 178 -61.20 -12.10 -30.94
C LYS A 178 -60.48 -10.76 -31.11
N LYS A 179 -60.84 -9.99 -32.13
CA LYS A 179 -60.29 -8.64 -32.36
C LYS A 179 -60.52 -7.74 -31.16
N ALA A 180 -61.76 -7.66 -30.66
CA ALA A 180 -62.09 -6.85 -29.48
C ALA A 180 -61.30 -7.28 -28.24
N ASN A 181 -61.11 -8.58 -28.03
CA ASN A 181 -60.29 -9.10 -26.91
C ASN A 181 -58.82 -8.70 -27.04
N ILE A 182 -58.24 -8.78 -28.23
CA ILE A 182 -56.85 -8.37 -28.48
C ILE A 182 -56.70 -6.84 -28.30
N GLU A 183 -57.64 -6.04 -28.80
CA GLU A 183 -57.64 -4.58 -28.60
C GLU A 183 -57.69 -4.20 -27.12
N GLN A 184 -58.50 -4.91 -26.31
CA GLN A 184 -58.52 -4.73 -24.87
C GLN A 184 -57.19 -5.13 -24.21
N GLN A 185 -56.55 -6.21 -24.66
CA GLN A 185 -55.23 -6.61 -24.16
C GLN A 185 -54.16 -5.58 -24.51
N ILE A 186 -54.13 -5.08 -25.75
CA ILE A 186 -53.23 -4.01 -26.19
C ILE A 186 -53.42 -2.78 -25.30
N THR A 187 -54.66 -2.35 -25.09
CA THR A 187 -54.97 -1.19 -24.24
C THR A 187 -54.50 -1.40 -22.80
N LYS A 188 -54.76 -2.59 -22.22
CA LYS A 188 -54.30 -2.94 -20.87
C LYS A 188 -52.78 -2.93 -20.76
N THR A 189 -52.07 -3.54 -21.70
CA THR A 189 -50.60 -3.60 -21.72
C THR A 189 -50.00 -2.21 -21.95
N SER A 190 -50.55 -1.43 -22.87
CA SER A 190 -50.14 -0.03 -23.10
C SER A 190 -50.28 0.80 -21.84
N ASN A 191 -51.41 0.70 -21.13
CA ASN A 191 -51.61 1.38 -19.86
C ASN A 191 -50.65 0.90 -18.76
N GLN A 192 -50.25 -0.38 -18.77
CA GLN A 192 -49.24 -0.89 -17.84
C GLN A 192 -47.85 -0.34 -18.16
N ILE A 193 -47.50 -0.21 -19.44
CA ILE A 193 -46.24 0.39 -19.88
C ILE A 193 -46.21 1.86 -19.44
N GLN A 194 -47.26 2.63 -19.76
CA GLN A 194 -47.37 4.03 -19.38
C GLN A 194 -47.24 4.22 -17.87
N LYS A 195 -47.96 3.42 -17.07
CA LYS A 195 -47.84 3.48 -15.60
C LYS A 195 -46.43 3.13 -15.12
N LYS A 196 -45.74 2.19 -15.77
CA LYS A 196 -44.36 1.83 -15.42
C LYS A 196 -43.37 2.92 -15.81
N GLU A 197 -43.61 3.65 -16.90
CA GLU A 197 -42.81 4.81 -17.28
C GLU A 197 -43.01 5.96 -16.29
N GLU A 198 -44.27 6.32 -15.99
CA GLU A 198 -44.62 7.38 -15.05
C GLU A 198 -44.14 7.08 -13.61
N MET A 199 -44.31 5.86 -13.12
CA MET A 199 -43.82 5.46 -11.79
C MET A 199 -42.32 5.16 -11.78
N GLY A 200 -41.73 4.86 -12.93
CA GLY A 200 -40.37 4.35 -13.06
C GLY A 200 -39.29 5.42 -12.99
N ASP A 201 -39.58 6.62 -13.48
CA ASP A 201 -38.57 7.69 -13.55
C ASP A 201 -38.64 8.63 -12.34
N ASP A 202 -39.82 9.06 -11.90
CA ASP A 202 -39.95 10.00 -10.78
C ASP A 202 -39.59 9.37 -9.43
N LEU A 203 -40.02 8.13 -9.16
CA LEU A 203 -39.71 7.45 -7.90
C LEU A 203 -38.20 7.17 -7.79
N LYS A 204 -37.59 6.67 -8.87
CA LYS A 204 -36.14 6.42 -8.89
C LYS A 204 -35.32 7.70 -8.79
N PHE A 205 -35.77 8.78 -9.42
CA PHE A 205 -35.08 10.06 -9.35
C PHE A 205 -35.12 10.65 -7.93
N ILE A 206 -36.27 10.60 -7.26
CA ILE A 206 -36.42 11.06 -5.87
C ILE A 206 -35.60 10.19 -4.93
N ASP A 207 -35.68 8.86 -5.03
CA ASP A 207 -34.92 7.92 -4.19
C ASP A 207 -33.41 8.09 -4.40
N PHE A 208 -32.97 8.27 -5.64
CA PHE A 208 -31.58 8.53 -5.97
C PHE A 208 -31.09 9.86 -5.37
N HIS A 209 -31.90 10.92 -5.48
CA HIS A 209 -31.58 12.20 -4.84
C HIS A 209 -31.55 12.10 -3.32
N GLN A 210 -32.48 11.36 -2.71
CA GLN A 210 -32.49 11.10 -1.28
C GLN A 210 -31.21 10.37 -0.85
N LEU A 211 -30.80 9.32 -1.57
CA LEU A 211 -29.53 8.62 -1.35
C LEU A 211 -28.33 9.56 -1.51
N GLN A 212 -28.33 10.45 -2.51
CA GLN A 212 -27.26 11.44 -2.66
C GLN A 212 -27.19 12.43 -1.49
N ILE A 213 -28.34 12.87 -0.97
CA ILE A 213 -28.41 13.77 0.19
C ILE A 213 -27.88 13.05 1.43
N GLU A 214 -28.32 11.82 1.66
CA GLU A 214 -27.86 11.00 2.79
C GLU A 214 -26.36 10.71 2.71
N ASN A 215 -25.86 10.33 1.53
CA ASN A 215 -24.43 10.08 1.34
C ASN A 215 -23.62 11.36 1.59
N LYS A 216 -24.04 12.51 1.05
CA LYS A 216 -23.41 13.81 1.36
C LYS A 216 -23.45 14.14 2.86
N LYS A 217 -24.52 13.79 3.57
CA LYS A 217 -24.65 13.97 5.02
C LYS A 217 -23.68 13.06 5.77
N TYR A 218 -23.57 11.78 5.40
CA TYR A 218 -22.64 10.85 6.03
C TYR A 218 -21.18 11.20 5.78
N VAL A 219 -20.82 11.61 4.55
CA VAL A 219 -19.47 12.08 4.24
C VAL A 219 -19.08 13.29 5.11
N LYS A 220 -19.97 14.28 5.26
CA LYS A 220 -19.74 15.42 6.16
C LYS A 220 -19.54 14.99 7.61
N GLN A 221 -20.36 14.05 8.11
CA GLN A 221 -20.20 13.54 9.48
C GLN A 221 -18.90 12.78 9.67
N ILE A 222 -18.48 11.98 8.68
CA ILE A 222 -17.20 11.27 8.69
C ILE A 222 -16.04 12.28 8.74
N ASP A 223 -16.09 13.34 7.92
CA ASP A 223 -15.06 14.38 7.92
C ASP A 223 -14.97 15.12 9.26
N GLU A 224 -16.10 15.46 9.88
CA GLU A 224 -16.12 16.08 11.20
C GLU A 224 -15.54 15.16 12.28
N LYS A 225 -15.89 13.87 12.25
CA LYS A 225 -15.36 12.86 13.19
C LYS A 225 -13.87 12.65 12.97
N ASN A 226 -13.39 12.61 11.73
CA ASN A 226 -11.98 12.51 11.39
C ASN A 226 -11.17 13.73 11.87
N LYS A 227 -11.71 14.94 11.70
CA LYS A 227 -11.09 16.17 12.25
C LYS A 227 -10.97 16.12 13.77
N LYS A 228 -12.02 15.69 14.47
CA LYS A 228 -11.98 15.51 15.94
C LYS A 228 -10.97 14.45 16.35
N LEU A 229 -10.92 13.32 15.65
CA LEU A 229 -9.96 12.24 15.90
C LEU A 229 -8.52 12.71 15.70
N LEU A 230 -8.26 13.48 14.65
CA LEU A 230 -6.94 14.05 14.39
C LEU A 230 -6.52 15.01 15.51
N GLY A 231 -7.43 15.88 15.96
CA GLY A 231 -7.19 16.78 17.09
C GLY A 231 -6.83 16.02 18.38
N LEU A 232 -7.57 14.95 18.67
CA LEU A 232 -7.28 14.08 19.82
C LEU A 232 -5.93 13.37 19.67
N LYS A 233 -5.58 12.83 18.50
CA LYS A 233 -4.26 12.21 18.26
C LYS A 233 -3.11 13.17 18.52
N ILE A 234 -3.22 14.41 18.04
CA ILE A 234 -2.21 15.44 18.26
C ILE A 234 -2.10 15.76 19.76
N ALA A 235 -3.23 15.91 20.46
CA ALA A 235 -3.23 16.15 21.90
C ALA A 235 -2.59 14.99 22.68
N THR A 236 -2.93 13.73 22.36
CA THR A 236 -2.31 12.54 22.95
C THR A 236 -0.81 12.50 22.69
N GLY A 237 -0.35 12.83 21.48
CA GLY A 237 1.08 12.90 21.17
C GLY A 237 1.83 13.96 21.99
N LYS A 238 1.21 15.14 22.19
CA LYS A 238 1.77 16.20 23.05
C LYS A 238 1.85 15.75 24.51
N ILE A 239 0.77 15.20 25.04
CA ILE A 239 0.72 14.69 26.42
C ILE A 239 1.78 13.60 26.61
N SER A 240 1.91 12.66 25.67
CA SER A 240 2.94 11.63 25.71
C SER A 240 4.36 12.22 25.72
N SER A 241 4.60 13.29 24.97
CA SER A 241 5.92 13.95 24.92
C SER A 241 6.24 14.62 26.26
N ILE A 242 5.28 15.37 26.83
CA ILE A 242 5.41 15.99 28.16
C ILE A 242 5.66 14.92 29.23
N LEU A 243 4.93 13.81 29.18
CA LEU A 243 5.06 12.73 30.16
C LEU A 243 6.42 12.03 30.08
N ILE A 244 7.00 11.91 28.88
CA ILE A 244 8.38 11.42 28.70
C ILE A 244 9.38 12.42 29.31
N GLU A 245 9.17 13.72 29.10
CA GLU A 245 10.02 14.77 29.65
C GLU A 245 9.99 14.77 31.19
N GLU A 246 8.81 14.77 31.80
CA GLU A 246 8.65 14.69 33.26
C GLU A 246 9.25 13.40 33.82
N ARG A 247 9.06 12.26 33.15
CA ARG A 247 9.69 10.99 33.54
C ARG A 247 11.22 11.10 33.56
N ASN A 248 11.81 11.73 32.54
CA ASN A 248 13.27 11.91 32.48
C ASN A 248 13.78 12.87 33.56
N GLN A 249 13.04 13.93 33.85
CA GLN A 249 13.36 14.84 34.96
C GLN A 249 13.32 14.09 36.31
N LEU A 250 12.27 13.32 36.55
CA LEU A 250 12.16 12.50 37.77
C LEU A 250 13.30 11.49 37.87
N GLN A 251 13.67 10.83 36.78
CA GLN A 251 14.79 9.89 36.77
C GLN A 251 16.11 10.60 37.12
N ASN A 252 16.34 11.80 36.59
CA ASN A 252 17.52 12.61 36.94
C ASN A 252 17.54 12.98 38.43
N GLU A 253 16.40 13.36 39.02
CA GLU A 253 16.30 13.65 40.45
C GLU A 253 16.53 12.41 41.32
N ILE A 254 16.02 11.24 40.90
CA ILE A 254 16.28 9.96 41.56
C ILE A 254 17.79 9.65 41.51
N ASP A 255 18.44 9.84 40.38
CA ASP A 255 19.87 9.60 40.23
C ASP A 255 20.70 10.57 41.10
N GLN A 256 20.27 11.83 41.24
CA GLN A 256 20.88 12.79 42.15
C GLN A 256 20.69 12.39 43.62
N CYS A 257 19.47 11.97 44.01
CA CYS A 257 19.20 11.44 45.34
C CYS A 257 20.10 10.24 45.66
N ASN A 258 20.24 9.30 44.72
CA ASN A 258 21.11 8.13 44.88
C ASN A 258 22.59 8.52 45.05
N LYS A 259 23.08 9.52 44.31
CA LYS A 259 24.43 10.07 44.50
C LYS A 259 24.60 10.68 45.88
N LEU A 260 23.64 11.49 46.34
CA LEU A 260 23.68 12.10 47.67
C LEU A 260 23.66 11.05 48.78
N ILE A 261 22.87 9.97 48.62
CA ILE A 261 22.86 8.84 49.56
C ILE A 261 24.25 8.21 49.64
N GLN A 262 24.90 7.94 48.50
CA GLN A 262 26.27 7.42 48.48
C GLN A 262 27.27 8.37 49.15
N GLU A 263 27.17 9.68 48.89
CA GLU A 263 28.01 10.68 49.54
C GLU A 263 27.82 10.72 51.07
N ILE A 264 26.58 10.61 51.54
CA ILE A 264 26.25 10.54 52.96
C ILE A 264 26.88 9.29 53.57
N ASP A 265 26.73 8.13 52.93
CA ASP A 265 27.33 6.87 53.40
C ASP A 265 28.85 6.95 53.49
N ASP A 266 29.51 7.55 52.50
CA ASP A 266 30.95 7.73 52.49
C ASP A 266 31.42 8.74 53.55
N LYS A 267 30.67 9.81 53.80
CA LYS A 267 30.91 10.73 54.92
C LYS A 267 30.73 10.02 56.26
N ASN A 268 29.68 9.21 56.43
CA ASN A 268 29.45 8.42 57.64
C ASN A 268 30.61 7.44 57.92
N LYS A 269 31.12 6.75 56.89
CA LYS A 269 32.33 5.90 57.01
C LYS A 269 33.55 6.71 57.45
N LYS A 270 33.77 7.90 56.88
CA LYS A 270 34.88 8.79 57.27
C LYS A 270 34.74 9.24 58.73
N ILE A 271 33.53 9.67 59.14
CA ILE A 271 33.24 10.04 60.52
C ILE A 271 33.54 8.88 61.47
N ALA A 272 33.10 7.65 61.15
CA ALA A 272 33.38 6.47 61.97
C ALA A 272 34.89 6.22 62.14
N LYS A 273 35.67 6.32 61.05
CA LYS A 273 37.14 6.19 61.11
C LYS A 273 37.78 7.28 61.98
N THR A 274 37.35 8.53 61.82
CA THR A 274 37.86 9.65 62.64
C THR A 274 37.48 9.48 64.11
N GLN A 275 36.27 9.02 64.43
CA GLN A 275 35.86 8.71 65.79
C GLN A 275 36.74 7.60 66.41
N GLU A 276 37.10 6.57 65.65
CA GLU A 276 38.02 5.53 66.11
C GLU A 276 39.43 6.08 66.38
N GLN A 277 39.95 6.94 65.49
CA GLN A 277 41.22 7.64 65.70
C GLN A 277 41.18 8.53 66.94
N ILE A 278 40.11 9.30 67.15
CA ILE A 278 39.90 10.11 68.36
C ILE A 278 39.93 9.23 69.62
N LYS A 279 39.27 8.06 69.60
CA LYS A 279 39.32 7.10 70.72
C LYS A 279 40.76 6.63 70.99
N LYS A 280 41.54 6.31 69.94
CA LYS A 280 42.96 5.91 70.08
C LYS A 280 43.80 7.02 70.69
N VAL A 281 43.67 8.25 70.18
CA VAL A 281 44.37 9.42 70.72
C VAL A 281 43.98 9.69 72.17
N LYS A 282 42.69 9.61 72.53
CA LYS A 282 42.25 9.76 73.93
C LYS A 282 42.87 8.71 74.86
N ARG A 283 42.98 7.44 74.42
CA ARG A 283 43.68 6.39 75.19
C ARG A 283 45.17 6.69 75.34
N GLN A 284 45.81 7.16 74.27
CA GLN A 284 47.22 7.58 74.31
C GLN A 284 47.42 8.73 75.29
N ILE A 285 46.59 9.78 75.22
CA ILE A 285 46.59 10.89 76.18
C ILE A 285 46.46 10.34 77.59
N ALA A 286 45.44 9.54 77.90
CA ALA A 286 45.26 8.97 79.24
C ALA A 286 46.49 8.21 79.73
N SER A 287 47.09 7.36 78.89
CA SER A 287 48.31 6.62 79.21
C SER A 287 49.52 7.53 79.46
N LEU A 288 49.64 8.62 78.69
CA LEU A 288 50.70 9.61 78.87
C LEU A 288 50.46 10.45 80.13
N THR A 289 49.22 10.76 80.48
CA THR A 289 48.88 11.44 81.74
C THR A 289 49.20 10.57 82.94
N GLU A 290 48.92 9.26 82.88
CA GLU A 290 49.33 8.31 83.92
C GLU A 290 50.84 8.21 84.04
N LYS A 291 51.57 8.08 82.92
CA LYS A 291 53.03 8.12 82.91
C LYS A 291 53.55 9.43 83.48
N LYS A 292 52.98 10.58 83.11
CA LYS A 292 53.33 11.90 83.65
C LYS A 292 53.09 11.97 85.16
N LYS A 293 51.97 11.43 85.68
CA LYS A 293 51.73 11.32 87.12
C LYS A 293 52.75 10.42 87.81
N LYS A 294 53.08 9.26 87.24
CA LYS A 294 54.13 8.37 87.76
C LYS A 294 55.50 9.04 87.78
N PHE A 295 55.86 9.75 86.72
CA PHE A 295 57.10 10.53 86.67
C PHE A 295 57.10 11.68 87.66
N ALA A 296 55.96 12.34 87.90
CA ALA A 296 55.85 13.37 88.93
C ALA A 296 56.04 12.79 90.33
N ILE A 297 55.46 11.61 90.63
CA ILE A 297 55.68 10.89 91.90
C ILE A 297 57.15 10.44 92.02
N GLN A 298 57.76 9.95 90.94
CA GLN A 298 59.19 9.63 90.93
C GLN A 298 60.06 10.87 91.13
N LEU A 299 59.68 12.02 90.56
CA LEU A 299 60.38 13.29 90.78
C LEU A 299 60.23 13.77 92.22
N GLU A 300 59.07 13.55 92.84
CA GLU A 300 58.81 13.84 94.26
C GLU A 300 59.58 12.89 95.18
N GLN A 301 59.71 11.61 94.81
CA GLN A 301 60.57 10.63 95.49
C GLN A 301 62.06 10.96 95.33
N VAL A 302 62.49 11.41 94.16
CA VAL A 302 63.86 11.91 93.93
C VAL A 302 64.08 13.17 94.77
N ASN A 303 63.18 14.15 94.75
CA ASN A 303 63.31 15.37 95.55
C ASN A 303 63.31 15.11 97.06
N ASN A 304 62.61 14.08 97.55
CA ASN A 304 62.62 13.66 98.96
C ASN A 304 63.80 12.73 99.32
N ALA A 305 64.40 12.05 98.34
CA ALA A 305 65.61 11.24 98.51
C ALA A 305 66.91 12.03 98.25
N THR A 306 66.83 13.23 97.67
CA THR A 306 67.97 14.11 97.42
C THR A 306 68.26 15.03 98.61
N ASN A 307 68.55 14.43 99.77
CA ASN A 307 69.36 15.09 100.78
C ASN A 307 70.60 14.27 101.19
N GLU A 308 70.82 13.05 100.71
CA GLU A 308 72.00 12.26 101.15
C GLU A 308 72.80 11.50 100.08
N ASP A 309 72.40 11.41 98.81
CA ASP A 309 73.22 10.63 97.85
C ASP A 309 73.22 11.16 96.40
N ILE A 310 73.96 12.24 96.17
CA ILE A 310 74.40 12.65 94.83
C ILE A 310 75.94 12.54 94.76
N PRO A 311 76.49 11.56 94.01
CA PRO A 311 77.94 11.42 93.84
C PRO A 311 78.57 12.62 93.10
N LYS A 312 79.43 13.38 93.79
CA LYS A 312 80.21 14.52 93.28
C LYS A 312 81.14 14.11 92.14
N ALA A 313 81.27 14.96 91.10
CA ALA A 313 82.04 14.77 89.86
C ALA A 313 83.44 14.12 89.97
N MET A 314 84.09 14.18 91.14
CA MET A 314 85.37 13.52 91.42
C MET A 314 85.29 11.98 91.34
N THR A 315 84.17 11.35 91.71
CA THR A 315 84.00 9.89 91.56
C THR A 315 83.86 9.46 90.10
N TYR A 316 83.28 10.29 89.24
CA TYR A 316 83.22 10.02 87.79
C TYR A 316 84.63 10.04 87.17
N VAL A 317 85.49 10.98 87.56
CA VAL A 317 86.88 11.06 87.09
C VAL A 317 87.68 9.83 87.54
N LEU A 318 87.49 9.39 88.79
CA LEU A 318 88.14 8.18 89.30
C LEU A 318 87.62 6.91 88.58
N GLN A 319 86.32 6.82 88.29
CA GLN A 319 85.76 5.71 87.52
C GLN A 319 86.26 5.72 86.07
N LYS A 320 86.39 6.88 85.44
CA LYS A 320 86.91 7.00 84.07
C LYS A 320 88.39 6.60 83.98
N ARG A 321 89.21 6.98 84.97
CA ARG A 321 90.60 6.52 85.07
C ARG A 321 90.70 5.01 85.26
N LYS A 322 89.80 4.41 86.05
CA LYS A 322 89.72 2.96 86.26
C LYS A 322 89.29 2.23 84.99
N GLU A 323 88.37 2.82 84.22
CA GLU A 323 87.96 2.32 82.90
C GLU A 323 89.14 2.31 81.92
N GLU A 324 89.94 3.38 81.86
CA GLU A 324 91.13 3.45 81.00
C GLU A 324 92.20 2.41 81.38
N GLU A 325 92.45 2.20 82.68
CA GLU A 325 93.36 1.13 83.14
C GLU A 325 92.84 -0.26 82.77
N LEU A 326 91.54 -0.50 82.89
CA LEU A 326 90.93 -1.79 82.55
C LEU A 326 90.98 -2.04 81.04
N VAL A 327 90.72 -1.01 80.21
CA VAL A 327 90.85 -1.10 78.75
C VAL A 327 92.29 -1.39 78.34
N TYR A 328 93.28 -0.76 78.99
CA TYR A 328 94.69 -1.08 78.75
C TYR A 328 95.03 -2.53 79.12
N LYS A 329 94.55 -3.01 80.28
CA LYS A 329 94.73 -4.39 80.72
C LYS A 329 94.11 -5.37 79.73
N ILE A 330 92.86 -5.15 79.30
CA ILE A 330 92.16 -5.97 78.31
C ILE A 330 92.98 -6.06 77.01
N ARG A 331 93.47 -4.93 76.50
CA ARG A 331 94.28 -4.89 75.28
C ARG A 331 95.57 -5.70 75.42
N ASN A 332 96.23 -5.60 76.58
CA ASN A 332 97.45 -6.33 76.86
C ASN A 332 97.18 -7.85 77.00
N THR A 333 96.09 -8.24 77.65
CA THR A 333 95.68 -9.65 77.71
C THR A 333 95.31 -10.20 76.35
N ASN A 334 94.58 -9.46 75.50
CA ASN A 334 94.27 -9.92 74.15
C ASN A 334 95.54 -10.12 73.31
N ARG A 335 96.54 -9.24 73.45
CA ARG A 335 97.82 -9.41 72.78
C ARG A 335 98.61 -10.63 73.29
N LYS A 336 98.49 -10.95 74.58
CA LYS A 336 99.05 -12.18 75.15
C LYS A 336 98.32 -13.43 74.67
N ILE A 337 96.99 -13.35 74.52
CA ILE A 337 96.17 -14.43 73.94
C ILE A 337 96.57 -14.67 72.48
N GLU A 338 96.72 -13.64 71.64
CA GLU A 338 97.19 -13.81 70.26
C GLU A 338 98.56 -14.50 70.17
N ILE A 339 99.50 -14.14 71.05
CA ILE A 339 100.82 -14.80 71.11
C ILE A 339 100.67 -16.26 71.56
N ALA A 340 99.80 -16.53 72.53
CA ALA A 340 99.53 -17.89 73.01
C ALA A 340 98.80 -18.73 71.95
N GLU A 341 97.88 -18.16 71.19
CA GLU A 341 97.18 -18.81 70.07
C GLU A 341 98.14 -19.12 68.92
N LEU A 342 99.04 -18.19 68.58
CA LEU A 342 100.09 -18.44 67.58
C LEU A 342 101.09 -19.51 68.03
N ALA A 343 101.44 -19.53 69.32
CA ALA A 343 102.28 -20.58 69.92
C ALA A 343 101.55 -21.93 69.93
N TYR A 344 100.27 -21.96 70.29
CA TYR A 344 99.41 -23.14 70.26
C TYR A 344 99.26 -23.68 68.84
N GLN A 345 98.99 -22.82 67.85
CA GLN A 345 98.93 -23.23 66.44
C GLN A 345 100.25 -23.78 65.92
N LYS A 346 101.40 -23.23 66.35
CA LYS A 346 102.73 -23.80 66.01
C LYS A 346 102.96 -25.15 66.69
N ALA A 347 102.55 -25.32 67.95
CA ALA A 347 102.65 -26.59 68.68
C ALA A 347 101.73 -27.68 68.08
N CYS A 348 100.50 -27.35 67.71
CA CYS A 348 99.57 -28.26 67.03
C CYS A 348 100.10 -28.71 65.66
N LYS A 349 100.72 -27.79 64.89
CA LYS A 349 101.40 -28.13 63.63
C LYS A 349 102.61 -29.04 63.82
N ALA A 350 103.35 -28.92 64.93
CA ALA A 350 104.49 -29.78 65.22
C ALA A 350 104.11 -31.17 65.77
N LEU A 351 102.92 -31.30 66.38
CA LEU A 351 102.42 -32.53 67.01
C LEU A 351 101.39 -33.32 66.17
N GLY A 352 101.01 -32.84 64.98
CA GLY A 352 100.10 -33.55 64.08
C GLY A 352 98.64 -33.63 64.56
N ILE A 353 98.23 -32.74 65.47
CA ILE A 353 96.88 -32.68 66.05
C ILE A 353 96.14 -31.47 65.47
N ASN A 354 94.92 -31.68 64.96
CA ASN A 354 94.13 -30.62 64.32
C ASN A 354 93.39 -29.76 65.38
N PRO A 355 93.63 -28.43 65.45
CA PRO A 355 93.15 -27.58 66.54
C PRO A 355 91.63 -27.26 66.58
N GLU A 356 90.83 -27.67 65.59
CA GLU A 356 89.37 -27.45 65.59
C GLU A 356 88.55 -28.61 66.19
N LYS A 357 89.19 -29.61 66.80
CA LYS A 357 88.53 -30.80 67.38
C LYS A 357 88.84 -31.04 68.87
N LEU A 358 89.20 -29.99 69.61
CA LEU A 358 89.36 -30.02 71.06
C LEU A 358 88.39 -29.06 71.74
#